data_AF-A0A5F2I6M1-F1
#
_entry.id   AF-A0A5F2I6M1-F1
#
_cell.length_a   1.000
_cell.length_b   1.000
_cell.length_c   1.000
_cell.angle_alpha   90.00
_cell.angle_beta   90.00
_cell.angle_gamma   90.00
#
_symmetry.space_group_name_H-M   'P 1'
#
loop_
_entity.id
_entity.type
_entity.pdbx_description
1 polymer ?
#
loop_
_entity_poly.entity_id
_entity_poly.type
_entity_poly.pdbx_seq_one_letter_code
_entity_poly.pdbx_strand_id
1 'polypeptide(L)'
;MTSRRDRLKKLVKVQEQLKALHETRHAGFLSAAAAAESEAKELVEHFDAGSSLAGLFPELYHRRIANALDRQKQSLESARQEAALVATATARTNMVERAYKDVRRRDERERSDRERLDLIAQKREQE
;
A
#
# COMPACT_ATOMS: atom_id res chain seq x y z
N MET A 1 11.65 23.07 -20.43
CA MET A 1 11.41 21.63 -20.68
C MET A 1 11.68 20.85 -19.39
N THR A 2 10.74 20.01 -18.91
CA THR A 2 10.97 19.21 -17.69
C THR A 2 11.97 18.10 -17.96
N SER A 3 13.01 18.01 -17.13
CA SER A 3 14.05 16.99 -17.31
C SER A 3 13.46 15.58 -17.13
N ARG A 4 14.09 14.56 -17.74
CA ARG A 4 13.71 13.16 -17.52
C ARG A 4 13.76 12.79 -16.03
N ARG A 5 14.74 13.32 -15.31
CA ARG A 5 14.90 13.18 -13.87
C ARG A 5 13.70 13.71 -13.09
N ASP A 6 13.21 14.90 -13.42
CA ASP A 6 12.05 15.50 -12.73
C ASP A 6 10.76 14.72 -12.97
N ARG A 7 10.59 14.18 -14.19
CA ARG A 7 9.45 13.31 -14.52
C ARG A 7 9.49 12.01 -13.71
N LEU A 8 10.66 11.36 -13.62
CA LEU A 8 10.82 10.15 -12.81
C LEU A 8 10.61 10.43 -11.32
N LYS A 9 11.11 11.55 -10.79
CA LYS A 9 10.87 11.97 -9.40
C LYS A 9 9.38 12.12 -9.09
N LYS A 10 8.61 12.75 -9.98
CA LYS A 10 7.15 12.86 -9.83
C LYS A 10 6.49 11.49 -9.90
N LEU A 11 6.94 10.63 -10.80
CA LEU A 11 6.38 9.30 -10.97
C LEU A 11 6.60 8.41 -9.73
N VAL A 12 7.79 8.48 -9.09
CA VAL A 12 8.04 7.79 -7.81
C VAL A 12 7.00 8.22 -6.76
N LYS A 13 6.79 9.53 -6.58
CA LYS A 13 5.82 10.05 -5.61
C LYS A 13 4.39 9.55 -5.86
N VAL A 14 3.96 9.52 -7.11
CA VAL A 14 2.62 9.02 -7.45
C VAL A 14 2.50 7.52 -7.17
N GLN A 15 3.54 6.73 -7.48
CA GLN A 15 3.54 5.30 -7.18
C GLN A 15 3.55 5.03 -5.66
N GLU A 16 4.27 5.84 -4.88
CA GLU A 16 4.23 5.78 -3.41
C GLU A 16 2.82 6.09 -2.86
N GLN A 17 2.15 7.11 -3.40
CA GLN A 17 0.77 7.45 -3.02
C GLN A 17 -0.22 6.33 -3.36
N LEU A 18 -0.09 5.73 -4.55
CA LEU A 18 -0.92 4.59 -4.95
C LEU A 18 -0.67 3.38 -4.04
N LYS A 19 0.58 3.10 -3.69
CA LYS A 19 0.92 2.04 -2.73
C LYS A 19 0.27 2.32 -1.37
N ALA A 20 0.40 3.53 -0.84
CA ALA A 20 -0.21 3.92 0.44
C ALA A 20 -1.74 3.80 0.43
N LEU A 21 -2.39 4.07 -0.71
CA LEU A 21 -3.83 3.86 -0.87
C LEU A 21 -4.21 2.38 -0.73
N HIS A 22 -3.48 1.48 -1.39
CA HIS A 22 -3.74 0.05 -1.28
C HIS A 22 -3.43 -0.49 0.12
N GLU A 23 -2.39 0.02 0.78
CA GLU A 23 -2.06 -0.33 2.16
C GLU A 23 -3.14 0.10 3.15
N THR A 24 -3.70 1.30 3.01
CA THR A 24 -4.80 1.77 3.87
C THR A 24 -6.08 0.97 3.66
N ARG A 25 -6.41 0.63 2.39
CA ARG A 25 -7.54 -0.25 2.08
C ARG A 25 -7.35 -1.65 2.64
N HIS A 26 -6.17 -2.23 2.47
CA HIS A 26 -5.82 -3.53 3.03
C HIS A 26 -6.00 -3.54 4.56
N ALA A 27 -5.47 -2.53 5.26
CA ALA A 27 -5.65 -2.40 6.71
C ALA A 27 -7.12 -2.22 7.09
N GLY A 28 -7.89 -1.46 6.31
CA GLY A 28 -9.33 -1.29 6.51
C GLY A 28 -10.10 -2.61 6.42
N PHE A 29 -9.81 -3.44 5.41
CA PHE A 29 -10.42 -4.75 5.25
C PHE A 29 -10.04 -5.73 6.37
N LEU A 30 -8.78 -5.70 6.82
CA LEU A 30 -8.35 -6.51 7.97
C LEU A 30 -9.07 -6.08 9.26
N SER A 31 -9.21 -4.77 9.49
CA SER A 31 -9.96 -4.25 10.64
C SER A 31 -11.43 -4.66 10.58
N ALA A 32 -12.07 -4.54 9.42
CA ALA A 32 -13.45 -4.98 9.21
C ALA A 32 -13.63 -6.49 9.43
N ALA A 33 -12.67 -7.31 8.99
CA ALA A 33 -12.67 -8.75 9.25
C ALA A 33 -12.56 -9.05 10.75
N ALA A 34 -11.64 -8.40 11.46
CA ALA A 34 -11.47 -8.58 12.90
C ALA A 34 -12.70 -8.14 13.69
N ALA A 35 -13.35 -7.04 13.29
CA ALA A 35 -14.59 -6.58 13.91
C ALA A 35 -15.74 -7.57 13.69
N ALA A 36 -15.90 -8.08 12.48
CA ALA A 36 -16.92 -9.07 12.16
C ALA A 36 -16.69 -10.41 12.90
N GLU A 37 -15.42 -10.77 13.13
CA GLU A 37 -15.06 -11.94 13.94
C GLU A 37 -15.41 -11.73 15.43
N SER A 38 -15.12 -10.55 15.99
CA SER A 38 -15.49 -10.21 17.37
C SER A 38 -17.02 -10.26 17.54
N GLU A 39 -17.76 -9.64 16.61
CA GLU A 39 -19.23 -9.65 16.62
C GLU A 39 -19.78 -11.09 16.58
N ALA A 40 -19.19 -11.97 15.77
CA ALA A 40 -19.59 -13.38 15.71
C ALA A 40 -19.33 -14.10 17.04
N LYS A 41 -18.17 -13.87 17.69
CA LYS A 41 -17.82 -14.47 18.99
C LYS A 41 -18.74 -13.98 20.09
N GLU A 42 -18.98 -12.67 20.16
CA GLU A 42 -19.91 -12.06 21.12
C GLU A 42 -21.32 -12.64 20.96
N LEU A 43 -21.79 -12.84 19.72
CA LEU A 43 -23.10 -13.45 19.47
C LEU A 43 -23.17 -14.92 19.92
N VAL A 44 -22.08 -15.68 19.80
CA VAL A 44 -22.00 -17.07 20.28
C VAL A 44 -21.95 -17.11 21.81
N GLU A 45 -21.13 -16.27 22.44
CA GLU A 45 -21.05 -16.17 23.90
C GLU A 45 -22.39 -15.73 24.50
N HIS A 46 -23.08 -14.78 23.87
CA HIS A 46 -24.43 -14.38 24.25
C HIS A 46 -25.47 -15.46 23.97
N PHE A 47 -25.26 -16.36 23.02
CA PHE A 47 -26.15 -17.50 22.80
C PHE A 47 -26.01 -18.53 23.93
N ASP A 48 -24.79 -18.82 24.37
CA ASP A 48 -24.49 -19.79 25.44
C ASP A 48 -24.80 -19.25 26.85
N ALA A 49 -24.92 -17.93 27.02
CA ALA A 49 -25.31 -17.32 28.28
C ALA A 49 -26.78 -17.66 28.64
N GLY A 50 -26.99 -18.37 29.75
CA GLY A 50 -28.32 -18.85 30.20
C GLY A 50 -29.38 -17.77 30.51
N SER A 51 -29.06 -16.48 30.44
CA SER A 51 -29.99 -15.34 30.54
C SER A 51 -30.49 -14.83 29.18
N SER A 52 -30.07 -15.47 28.09
CA SER A 52 -30.29 -14.99 26.73
C SER A 52 -31.66 -15.33 26.17
N LEU A 53 -32.25 -14.38 25.43
CA LEU A 53 -33.41 -14.61 24.56
C LEU A 53 -33.12 -15.61 23.42
N ALA A 54 -31.88 -16.12 23.33
CA ALA A 54 -31.44 -17.16 22.39
C ALA A 54 -32.35 -18.40 22.39
N GLY A 55 -32.86 -18.82 23.55
CA GLY A 55 -33.78 -19.96 23.63
C GLY A 55 -35.13 -19.71 22.95
N LEU A 56 -35.56 -18.44 22.81
CA LEU A 56 -36.82 -18.06 22.15
C LEU A 56 -36.64 -17.77 20.67
N PHE A 57 -35.44 -17.35 20.24
CA PHE A 57 -35.16 -17.01 18.84
C PHE A 57 -33.82 -17.58 18.31
N PRO A 58 -33.61 -18.91 18.30
CA PRO A 58 -32.35 -19.52 17.84
C PRO A 58 -32.01 -19.16 16.39
N GLU A 59 -33.02 -19.18 15.50
CA GLU A 59 -32.86 -18.88 14.07
C GLU A 59 -32.31 -17.48 13.81
N LEU A 60 -32.69 -16.49 14.62
CA LEU A 60 -32.22 -15.12 14.47
C LEU A 60 -30.74 -14.99 14.84
N TYR A 61 -30.31 -15.72 15.87
CA TYR A 61 -28.89 -15.79 16.27
C TYR A 61 -28.06 -16.51 15.21
N HIS A 62 -28.48 -17.70 14.78
CA HIS A 62 -27.77 -18.45 13.73
C HIS A 62 -27.63 -17.63 12.44
N ARG A 63 -28.67 -16.92 12.02
CA ARG A 63 -28.61 -16.03 10.86
C ARG A 63 -27.65 -14.86 11.07
N ARG A 64 -27.64 -14.24 12.25
CA ARG A 64 -26.71 -13.14 12.56
C ARG A 64 -25.26 -13.61 12.59
N ILE A 65 -24.99 -14.74 13.22
CA ILE A 65 -23.66 -15.35 13.28
C ILE A 65 -23.20 -15.71 11.86
N ALA A 66 -24.04 -16.36 11.06
CA ALA A 66 -23.73 -16.68 9.66
C ALA A 66 -23.40 -15.40 8.86
N ASN A 67 -24.23 -14.35 8.98
CA ASN A 67 -23.99 -13.07 8.31
C ASN A 67 -22.68 -12.39 8.77
N ALA A 68 -22.33 -12.49 10.05
CA ALA A 68 -21.07 -11.94 10.58
C ALA A 68 -19.85 -12.71 10.00
N LEU A 69 -19.92 -14.04 9.96
CA LEU A 69 -18.89 -14.88 9.36
C LEU A 69 -18.76 -14.66 7.85
N ASP A 70 -19.86 -14.44 7.13
CA ASP A 70 -19.80 -14.14 5.70
C ASP A 70 -19.19 -12.76 5.42
N ARG A 71 -19.51 -11.75 6.23
CA ARG A 71 -18.83 -10.43 6.20
C ARG A 71 -17.35 -10.55 6.49
N GLN A 72 -16.95 -11.37 7.47
CA GLN A 72 -15.54 -11.64 7.77
C GLN A 72 -14.84 -12.24 6.56
N LYS A 73 -15.41 -13.29 5.95
CA LYS A 73 -14.82 -13.96 4.77
C LYS A 73 -14.66 -13.00 3.59
N GLN A 74 -15.69 -12.21 3.27
CA GLN A 74 -15.65 -11.22 2.19
C GLN A 74 -14.58 -10.15 2.44
N SER A 75 -14.45 -9.69 3.69
CA SER A 75 -13.43 -8.72 4.08
C SER A 75 -12.02 -9.30 3.96
N LEU A 76 -11.81 -10.57 4.35
CA LEU A 76 -10.52 -11.26 4.19
C LEU A 76 -10.17 -11.50 2.71
N GLU A 77 -11.15 -11.84 1.88
CA GLU A 77 -10.94 -11.99 0.44
C GLU A 77 -10.55 -10.65 -0.21
N SER A 78 -11.25 -9.58 0.15
CA SER A 78 -10.93 -8.21 -0.28
C SER A 78 -9.53 -7.79 0.19
N ALA A 79 -9.16 -8.12 1.43
CA ALA A 79 -7.82 -7.90 1.95
C ALA A 79 -6.76 -8.66 1.13
N ARG A 80 -6.99 -9.93 0.78
CA ARG A 80 -6.07 -10.71 -0.07
C ARG A 80 -5.88 -10.08 -1.45
N GLN A 81 -6.96 -9.58 -2.06
CA GLN A 81 -6.89 -8.88 -3.34
C GLN A 81 -6.06 -7.59 -3.22
N GLU A 82 -6.30 -6.78 -2.19
CA GLU A 82 -5.51 -5.57 -1.95
C GLU A 82 -4.03 -5.88 -1.65
N ALA A 83 -3.73 -6.96 -0.93
CA ALA A 83 -2.34 -7.39 -0.69
C ALA A 83 -1.59 -7.69 -2.00
N ALA A 84 -2.26 -8.33 -2.97
CA ALA A 84 -1.70 -8.56 -4.30
C ALA A 84 -1.45 -7.25 -5.07
N LEU A 85 -2.33 -6.26 -4.91
CA LEU A 85 -2.16 -4.92 -5.48
C LEU A 85 -1.00 -4.17 -4.81
N VAL A 86 -0.85 -4.25 -3.48
CA VAL A 86 0.30 -3.68 -2.74
C VAL A 86 1.62 -4.28 -3.21
N ALA A 87 1.67 -5.61 -3.41
CA ALA A 87 2.86 -6.29 -3.92
C ALA A 87 3.23 -5.79 -5.33
N THR A 88 2.24 -5.69 -6.22
CA THR A 88 2.43 -5.17 -7.57
C THR A 88 2.87 -3.70 -7.57
N ALA A 89 2.23 -2.85 -6.75
CA ALA A 89 2.58 -1.46 -6.60
C ALA A 89 4.01 -1.30 -6.06
N THR A 90 4.41 -2.12 -5.08
CA THR A 90 5.78 -2.13 -4.54
C THR A 90 6.80 -2.50 -5.60
N ALA A 91 6.53 -3.50 -6.44
CA ALA A 91 7.41 -3.85 -7.56
C ALA A 91 7.57 -2.68 -8.54
N ARG A 92 6.48 -1.99 -8.89
CA ARG A 92 6.49 -0.81 -9.77
C ARG A 92 7.28 0.35 -9.16
N THR A 93 7.05 0.69 -7.89
CA THR A 93 7.80 1.75 -7.19
C THR A 93 9.29 1.45 -7.20
N ASN A 94 9.69 0.21 -6.89
CA ASN A 94 11.09 -0.21 -6.91
C ASN A 94 11.74 -0.06 -8.29
N MET A 95 11.03 -0.41 -9.37
CA MET A 95 11.54 -0.23 -10.74
C MET A 95 11.77 1.25 -11.07
N VAL A 96 10.82 2.11 -10.71
CA VAL A 96 10.89 3.55 -11.00
C VAL A 96 11.98 4.21 -10.17
N GLU A 97 12.10 3.85 -8.89
CA GLU A 97 13.18 4.34 -8.03
C GLU A 97 14.56 3.99 -8.57
N ARG A 98 14.75 2.76 -9.05
CA ARG A 98 16.01 2.35 -9.69
C ARG A 98 16.30 3.21 -10.91
N ALA A 99 15.31 3.38 -11.79
CA ALA A 99 15.46 4.24 -12.97
C ALA A 99 15.77 5.70 -12.61
N TYR A 100 15.15 6.23 -11.55
CA TYR A 100 15.44 7.57 -11.06
C TYR A 100 16.87 7.69 -10.52
N LYS A 101 17.32 6.73 -9.70
CA LYS A 101 18.68 6.69 -9.14
C LYS A 101 19.73 6.61 -10.26
N ASP A 102 19.47 5.84 -11.30
CA ASP A 102 20.38 5.69 -12.43
C ASP A 102 20.51 6.97 -13.25
N VAL A 103 19.40 7.63 -13.57
CA VAL A 103 19.42 8.92 -14.27
C VAL A 103 20.11 9.98 -13.42
N ARG A 104 19.81 10.04 -12.12
CA ARG A 104 20.45 10.99 -11.21
C ARG A 104 21.97 10.81 -11.16
N ARG A 105 22.46 9.57 -11.10
CA ARG A 105 23.91 9.26 -11.12
C ARG A 105 24.58 9.61 -12.46
N ARG A 106 23.85 9.55 -13.58
CA ARG A 106 24.36 9.99 -14.88
C ARG A 106 24.45 11.51 -14.94
N ASP A 107 23.39 12.21 -14.54
CA ASP A 107 23.37 13.68 -14.48
C ASP A 107 24.50 14.22 -13.59
N GLU A 108 24.74 13.60 -12.42
CA GLU A 108 25.82 13.99 -11.51
C GLU A 108 27.21 13.78 -12.13
N ARG A 109 27.42 12.69 -12.87
CA ARG A 109 28.68 12.44 -13.60
C ARG A 109 28.90 13.41 -14.74
N GLU A 110 27.91 13.59 -15.61
CA GLU A 110 27.99 14.54 -16.72
C GLU A 110 28.26 15.97 -16.25
N ARG A 111 27.65 16.35 -15.12
CA ARG A 111 27.91 17.66 -14.51
C ARG A 111 29.33 17.76 -13.97
N SER A 112 29.82 16.76 -13.25
CA SER A 112 31.20 16.75 -12.75
C SER A 112 32.22 16.77 -13.88
N ASP A 113 31.97 16.06 -14.97
CA ASP A 113 32.85 16.05 -16.15
C ASP A 113 32.85 17.40 -16.87
N ARG A 114 31.70 18.07 -16.99
CA ARG A 114 31.64 19.46 -17.50
C ARG A 114 32.40 20.42 -16.61
N GLU A 115 32.18 20.38 -15.30
CA GLU A 115 32.88 21.24 -14.33
C GLU A 115 34.41 21.03 -14.41
N ARG A 116 34.88 19.79 -14.62
CA ARG A 116 36.31 19.50 -14.85
C ARG A 116 36.84 20.08 -16.16
N LEU A 117 36.08 19.95 -17.26
CA LEU A 117 36.47 20.50 -18.55
C LEU A 117 36.51 22.03 -18.52
N ASP A 118 35.55 22.68 -17.87
CA ASP A 118 35.51 24.13 -17.69
C ASP A 118 36.73 24.63 -16.91
N LEU A 119 37.13 23.92 -15.83
CA LEU A 119 38.35 24.23 -15.08
C LEU A 119 39.62 24.09 -15.94
N ILE A 120 39.69 23.08 -16.82
CA ILE A 120 40.83 22.90 -17.74
C ILE A 120 40.85 24.02 -18.79
N ALA A 121 39.68 24.39 -19.33
CA ALA A 121 39.56 25.48 -20.29
C ALA A 121 40.00 26.82 -19.68
N GLN A 122 39.54 27.14 -18.47
CA GLN A 122 39.95 28.33 -17.74
C GLN A 122 41.46 28.37 -17.48
N LYS A 123 42.07 27.22 -17.12
CA LYS A 123 43.53 27.14 -16.95
C LYS A 123 44.30 27.40 -18.24
N ARG A 124 43.79 26.92 -19.39
CA ARG A 124 44.41 27.16 -20.71
C ARG A 124 44.26 28.60 -21.20
N GLU A 125 43.21 29.32 -20.79
CA GLU A 125 43.03 30.74 -21.13
C GLU A 125 43.89 31.68 -20.27
N GLN A 126 44.43 31.18 -19.15
CA GLN A 126 45.29 31.95 -18.24
C GLN A 126 46.80 31.80 -18.52
N GLU A 127 47.18 30.88 -19.42
CA GLU A 127 48.54 30.72 -19.98
C GLU A 127 48.68 31.51 -21.29
#